data_AF-A0A8H7BIQ0-F1
#
_entry.id   AF-A0A8H7BIQ0-F1
#
_cell.length_a   1.000
_cell.length_b   1.000
_cell.length_c   1.000
_cell.angle_alpha   90.00
_cell.angle_beta   90.00
_cell.angle_gamma   90.00
#
_symmetry.space_group_name_H-M   'P 1'
#
loop_
_entity.id
_entity.type
_entity.pdbx_description
1 polymer ?
#
loop_
_entity_poly.entity_id
_entity_poly.type
_entity_poly.pdbx_seq_one_letter_code
_entity_poly.pdbx_strand_id
1 'polypeptide(L)'
;MTITIERKKPYTLVLALDEPNRKILLGMKKRGFGANKFNGFGGKLEPGETVEQAAHRELLEECTIYANGLEKVGINLFTFENDPLAMEVHVYKTTSFDGIPTETEEMRPQWFSYDDIPYDQMWADDRYWLPKLLKSELFLGEYHFAQDQKTILSERLTTVVEVPDEFDLSKRTL
;
A
#
# COMPACT_ATOMS: atom_id res chain seq x y z
N MET A 1 25.70 3.30 1.90
CA MET A 1 25.30 4.64 2.38
C MET A 1 24.46 4.42 3.63
N THR A 2 24.66 5.20 4.70
CA THR A 2 23.83 5.07 5.90
C THR A 2 22.57 5.90 5.70
N ILE A 3 21.41 5.23 5.63
CA ILE A 3 20.11 5.90 5.53
C ILE A 3 19.68 6.32 6.94
N THR A 4 19.67 7.63 7.19
CA THR A 4 19.27 8.20 8.48
C THR A 4 17.78 8.48 8.47
N ILE A 5 17.04 7.88 9.41
CA ILE A 5 15.60 8.11 9.61
C ILE A 5 15.42 8.79 10.97
N GLU A 6 14.89 10.01 10.99
CA GLU A 6 14.60 10.74 12.24
C GLU A 6 13.19 10.44 12.76
N ARG A 7 12.26 10.19 11.85
CA ARG A 7 10.86 9.87 12.17
C ARG A 7 10.23 9.07 11.05
N LYS A 8 9.17 8.35 11.37
CA LYS A 8 8.29 7.68 10.41
C LYS A 8 6.88 8.25 10.50
N LYS A 9 6.14 8.23 9.40
CA LYS A 9 4.74 8.62 9.36
C LYS A 9 3.88 7.46 8.84
N PRO A 10 2.78 7.10 9.53
CA PRO A 10 1.92 6.01 9.12
C PRO A 10 0.98 6.41 7.98
N TYR A 11 0.71 5.45 7.11
CA TYR A 11 -0.20 5.50 5.98
C TYR A 11 -0.93 4.15 5.86
N THR A 12 -2.06 4.15 5.17
CA THR A 12 -2.84 2.94 4.89
C THR A 12 -2.82 2.62 3.40
N LEU A 13 -2.98 1.34 3.08
CA LEU A 13 -3.23 0.87 1.73
C LEU A 13 -4.12 -0.37 1.80
N VAL A 14 -5.24 -0.36 1.08
CA VAL A 14 -6.22 -1.44 1.06
C VAL A 14 -6.35 -2.00 -0.34
N LEU A 15 -6.27 -3.33 -0.47
CA LEU A 15 -6.49 -4.06 -1.69
C LEU A 15 -7.77 -4.90 -1.57
N ALA A 16 -8.80 -4.54 -2.34
CA ALA A 16 -10.00 -5.36 -2.45
C ALA A 16 -9.80 -6.45 -3.50
N LEU A 17 -10.07 -7.70 -3.11
CA LEU A 17 -9.84 -8.89 -3.92
C LEU A 17 -11.15 -9.63 -4.18
N ASP A 18 -11.32 -10.07 -5.41
CA ASP A 18 -12.29 -11.09 -5.80
C ASP A 18 -11.48 -12.38 -6.06
N GLU A 19 -11.18 -13.10 -4.99
CA GLU A 19 -10.34 -14.31 -5.03
C GLU A 19 -10.91 -15.41 -5.93
N PRO A 20 -12.23 -15.72 -5.93
CA PRO A 20 -12.80 -16.72 -6.83
C PRO A 20 -12.56 -16.42 -8.30
N ASN A 21 -12.62 -15.15 -8.71
CA ASN A 21 -12.35 -14.73 -10.08
C ASN A 21 -10.90 -14.31 -10.33
N ARG A 22 -10.02 -14.41 -9.31
CA ARG A 22 -8.62 -13.95 -9.35
C ARG A 22 -8.48 -12.51 -9.83
N LYS A 23 -9.27 -11.59 -9.24
CA LYS A 23 -9.22 -10.17 -9.59
C LYS A 23 -8.85 -9.30 -8.40
N ILE A 24 -8.17 -8.20 -8.70
CA ILE A 24 -7.81 -7.14 -7.76
C ILE A 24 -8.40 -5.82 -8.24
N LEU A 25 -8.98 -5.06 -7.31
CA LEU A 25 -9.46 -3.72 -7.57
C LEU A 25 -8.33 -2.73 -7.34
N LEU A 26 -7.99 -1.96 -8.36
CA LEU A 26 -7.02 -0.87 -8.29
C LEU A 26 -7.68 0.43 -8.74
N GLY A 27 -7.20 1.57 -8.25
CA GLY A 27 -7.63 2.89 -8.71
C GLY A 27 -6.53 3.61 -9.46
N MET A 28 -6.85 4.18 -10.63
CA MET A 28 -5.96 5.16 -11.27
C MET A 28 -6.05 6.46 -10.50
N LYS A 29 -4.94 6.91 -9.91
CA LYS A 29 -4.87 8.15 -9.14
C LYS A 29 -4.90 9.36 -10.07
N LYS A 30 -5.90 10.23 -9.90
CA LYS A 30 -6.18 11.39 -10.78
C LYS A 30 -5.43 12.65 -10.34
N ARG A 31 -5.09 12.77 -9.06
CA ARG A 31 -4.44 13.95 -8.47
C ARG A 31 -3.57 13.58 -7.27
N GLY A 32 -2.72 14.52 -6.83
CA GLY A 32 -1.89 14.36 -5.64
C GLY A 32 -0.67 13.46 -5.85
N PHE A 33 -0.11 12.97 -4.74
CA PHE A 33 1.06 12.09 -4.75
C PHE A 33 0.73 10.76 -5.42
N GLY A 34 1.52 10.36 -6.42
CA GLY A 34 1.25 9.15 -7.21
C GLY A 34 0.25 9.33 -8.36
N ALA A 35 -0.09 10.56 -8.74
CA ALA A 35 -0.96 10.80 -9.90
C ALA A 35 -0.45 10.09 -11.17
N ASN A 36 -1.40 9.57 -11.95
CA ASN A 36 -1.20 8.74 -13.14
C ASN A 36 -0.59 7.35 -12.87
N LYS A 37 -0.69 6.84 -11.64
CA LYS A 37 -0.40 5.44 -11.31
C LYS A 37 -1.65 4.72 -10.84
N PHE A 38 -1.73 3.43 -11.17
CA PHE A 38 -2.64 2.52 -10.49
C PHE A 38 -2.11 2.18 -9.10
N ASN A 39 -2.99 2.08 -8.12
CA ASN A 39 -2.65 1.66 -6.77
C ASN A 39 -3.86 1.02 -6.05
N GLY A 40 -3.64 0.48 -4.86
CA GLY A 40 -4.71 0.30 -3.87
C GLY A 40 -5.25 1.64 -3.35
N PHE A 41 -6.19 1.56 -2.41
CA PHE A 41 -6.87 2.73 -1.84
C PHE A 41 -6.36 3.01 -0.44
N GLY A 42 -6.07 4.26 -0.11
CA GLY A 42 -5.46 4.56 1.17
C GLY A 42 -4.75 5.91 1.23
N GLY A 43 -4.39 6.29 2.45
CA GLY A 43 -3.87 7.63 2.68
C GLY A 43 -3.30 7.81 4.07
N LYS A 44 -3.38 9.04 4.57
CA LYS A 44 -2.79 9.42 5.85
C LYS A 44 -3.80 9.17 6.95
N LEU A 45 -3.30 8.91 8.16
CA LEU A 45 -4.12 8.98 9.36
C LEU A 45 -4.49 10.44 9.67
N GLU A 46 -5.74 10.66 10.06
CA GLU A 46 -6.20 11.90 10.69
C GLU A 46 -5.98 11.86 12.21
N PRO A 47 -5.95 13.04 12.89
CA PRO A 47 -5.76 13.09 14.34
C PRO A 47 -6.83 12.28 15.10
N GLY A 48 -6.38 11.29 15.86
CA GLY A 48 -7.25 10.44 16.70
C GLY A 48 -7.72 9.15 16.03
N GLU A 49 -7.42 8.93 14.76
CA GLU A 49 -7.70 7.66 14.08
C GLU A 49 -6.70 6.57 14.44
N THR A 50 -7.19 5.33 14.56
CA THR A 50 -6.35 4.14 14.40
C THR A 50 -6.00 3.94 12.93
N VAL A 51 -4.95 3.15 12.65
CA VAL A 51 -4.57 2.78 11.28
C VAL A 51 -5.74 2.11 10.54
N GLU A 52 -6.46 1.22 11.20
CA GLU A 52 -7.61 0.52 10.60
C GLU A 52 -8.79 1.47 10.32
N GLN A 53 -9.07 2.43 11.22
CA GLN A 53 -10.09 3.46 10.99
C GLN A 53 -9.77 4.31 9.75
N ALA A 54 -8.52 4.76 9.61
CA ALA A 54 -8.07 5.47 8.43
C ALA A 54 -8.18 4.61 7.16
N ALA A 55 -7.91 3.31 7.24
CA ALA A 55 -8.03 2.40 6.09
C ALA A 55 -9.48 2.28 5.60
N HIS A 56 -10.45 2.15 6.52
CA HIS A 56 -11.87 2.16 6.17
C HIS A 56 -12.34 3.49 5.57
N ARG A 57 -11.94 4.62 6.18
CA ARG A 57 -12.30 5.95 5.68
C ARG A 57 -11.78 6.19 4.27
N GLU A 58 -10.48 5.98 4.04
CA GLU A 58 -9.85 6.20 2.74
C GLU A 58 -10.44 5.30 1.65
N LEU A 59 -10.72 4.03 1.97
CA LEU A 59 -11.39 3.12 1.04
C LEU A 59 -12.78 3.64 0.61
N LEU A 60 -13.55 4.17 1.57
CA LEU A 60 -14.86 4.75 1.30
C LEU A 60 -14.75 6.04 0.47
N GLU A 61 -13.82 6.93 0.84
CA GLU A 61 -13.61 8.23 0.18
C GLU A 61 -13.09 8.09 -1.26
N GLU A 62 -12.14 7.17 -1.49
CA GLU A 62 -11.51 6.99 -2.79
C GLU A 62 -12.27 6.03 -3.71
N CYS A 63 -13.00 5.05 -3.17
CA CYS A 63 -13.59 3.95 -3.95
C CYS A 63 -15.09 3.71 -3.70
N THR A 64 -15.74 4.46 -2.80
CA THR A 64 -17.17 4.32 -2.47
C THR A 64 -17.61 2.93 -2.01
N ILE A 65 -16.69 2.14 -1.45
CA ILE A 65 -16.97 0.82 -0.87
C ILE A 65 -16.57 0.76 0.60
N TYR A 66 -17.24 -0.10 1.36
CA TYR A 66 -16.95 -0.34 2.77
C TYR A 66 -16.55 -1.78 2.98
N ALA A 67 -15.32 -2.04 3.46
CA ALA A 67 -14.86 -3.39 3.76
C ALA A 67 -15.62 -3.96 4.97
N ASN A 68 -16.09 -5.21 4.88
CA ASN A 68 -16.78 -5.91 5.98
C ASN A 68 -15.78 -6.51 6.98
N GLY A 69 -14.50 -6.56 6.57
CA GLY A 69 -13.35 -6.88 7.40
C GLY A 69 -12.07 -6.54 6.65
N LEU A 70 -11.06 -6.08 7.39
CA LEU A 70 -9.72 -5.82 6.88
C LEU A 70 -8.74 -6.81 7.51
N GLU A 71 -7.95 -7.48 6.68
CA GLU A 71 -6.84 -8.31 7.12
C GLU A 71 -5.54 -7.55 6.89
N LYS A 72 -4.76 -7.31 7.94
CA LYS A 72 -3.43 -6.70 7.83
C LYS A 72 -2.44 -7.73 7.30
N VAL A 73 -1.89 -7.48 6.11
CA VAL A 73 -1.05 -8.44 5.38
C VAL A 73 0.41 -8.02 5.27
N GLY A 74 0.73 -6.76 5.54
CA GLY A 74 2.12 -6.36 5.63
C GLY A 74 2.33 -4.90 6.01
N ILE A 75 3.61 -4.55 6.11
CA ILE A 75 4.06 -3.17 6.25
C ILE A 75 5.17 -2.93 5.23
N ASN A 76 5.04 -1.87 4.45
CA ASN A 76 6.12 -1.37 3.59
C ASN A 76 6.70 -0.09 4.22
N LEU A 77 8.00 -0.09 4.47
CA LEU A 77 8.76 1.08 4.92
C LEU A 77 9.50 1.70 3.72
N PHE A 78 9.12 2.92 3.37
CA PHE A 78 9.72 3.70 2.30
C PHE A 78 10.62 4.79 2.85
N THR A 79 11.81 4.92 2.26
CA THR A 79 12.76 5.99 2.53
C THR A 79 13.18 6.62 1.21
N PHE A 80 13.57 7.90 1.23
CA PHE A 80 13.97 8.64 0.04
C PHE A 80 15.32 9.32 0.29
N GLU A 81 16.17 9.40 -0.74
CA GLU A 81 17.43 10.14 -0.64
C GLU A 81 17.19 11.58 -0.13
N ASN A 82 18.02 11.98 0.85
CA ASN A 82 17.98 13.30 1.47
C ASN A 82 16.66 13.65 2.20
N ASP A 83 15.80 12.68 2.49
CA ASP A 83 14.61 12.85 3.33
C ASP A 83 14.74 12.04 4.63
N PRO A 84 14.81 12.70 5.81
CA PRO A 84 14.87 12.00 7.10
C PRO A 84 13.53 11.40 7.53
N LEU A 85 12.44 11.67 6.81
CA LEU A 85 11.10 11.12 7.08
C LEU A 85 10.86 9.83 6.28
N ALA A 86 10.65 8.72 7.00
CA ALA A 86 10.18 7.48 6.39
C ALA A 86 8.64 7.45 6.28
N MET A 87 8.13 6.81 5.24
CA MET A 87 6.70 6.48 5.12
C MET A 87 6.48 5.02 5.50
N GLU A 88 5.66 4.78 6.51
CA GLU A 88 5.26 3.44 6.96
C GLU A 88 3.85 3.16 6.44
N VAL A 89 3.75 2.32 5.42
CA VAL A 89 2.46 1.97 4.79
C VAL A 89 1.99 0.63 5.33
N HIS A 90 0.86 0.65 6.04
CA HIS A 90 0.19 -0.55 6.54
C HIS A 90 -0.73 -1.09 5.45
N VAL A 91 -0.42 -2.30 4.97
CA VAL A 91 -1.11 -2.92 3.86
C VAL A 91 -2.17 -3.87 4.39
N TYR A 92 -3.40 -3.66 3.93
CA TYR A 92 -4.56 -4.48 4.24
C TYR A 92 -5.12 -5.11 2.96
N LYS A 93 -5.77 -6.26 3.11
CA LYS A 93 -6.65 -6.81 2.07
C LYS A 93 -8.06 -6.98 2.61
N THR A 94 -9.01 -7.02 1.68
CA THR A 94 -10.39 -7.44 1.96
C THR A 94 -10.94 -8.27 0.81
N THR A 95 -11.76 -9.25 1.14
CA THR A 95 -12.47 -10.12 0.18
C THR A 95 -13.99 -9.97 0.25
N SER A 96 -14.48 -9.10 1.15
CA SER A 96 -15.90 -8.85 1.36
C SER A 96 -16.10 -7.37 1.68
N PHE A 97 -16.93 -6.71 0.88
CA PHE A 97 -17.24 -5.29 1.03
C PHE A 97 -18.67 -5.02 0.55
N ASP A 98 -19.25 -3.94 1.08
CA ASP A 98 -20.51 -3.37 0.63
C ASP A 98 -20.27 -2.18 -0.32
N GLY A 99 -21.22 -1.94 -1.22
CA GLY A 99 -21.18 -0.85 -2.20
C GLY A 99 -20.70 -1.27 -3.59
N ILE A 100 -20.58 -0.28 -4.49
CA ILE A 100 -20.13 -0.48 -5.88
C ILE A 100 -18.91 0.44 -6.08
N PRO A 101 -17.75 -0.10 -6.51
CA PRO A 101 -16.60 0.73 -6.84
C PRO A 101 -16.96 1.81 -7.86
N THR A 102 -16.86 3.07 -7.47
CA THR A 102 -17.25 4.22 -8.31
C THR A 102 -16.11 5.21 -8.42
N GLU A 103 -15.97 5.85 -9.58
CA GLU A 103 -15.00 6.92 -9.79
C GLU A 103 -15.30 8.13 -8.90
N THR A 104 -14.24 8.64 -8.26
CA THR A 104 -14.27 9.81 -7.39
C THR A 104 -13.45 10.95 -7.98
N GLU A 105 -13.36 12.08 -7.29
CA GLU A 105 -12.44 13.14 -7.69
C GLU A 105 -10.97 12.68 -7.66
N GLU A 106 -10.64 11.71 -6.80
CA GLU A 106 -9.27 11.28 -6.54
C GLU A 106 -8.87 10.02 -7.31
N MET A 107 -9.75 9.04 -7.41
CA MET A 107 -9.43 7.72 -7.95
C MET A 107 -10.46 7.26 -8.98
N ARG A 108 -10.00 6.57 -10.02
CA ARG A 108 -10.86 5.84 -10.96
C ARG A 108 -10.67 4.32 -10.77
N PRO A 109 -11.55 3.63 -10.02
CA PRO A 109 -11.45 2.20 -9.78
C PRO A 109 -11.58 1.36 -11.05
N GLN A 110 -10.84 0.26 -11.12
CA GLN A 110 -10.85 -0.70 -12.19
C GLN A 110 -10.40 -2.08 -11.69
N TRP A 111 -11.11 -3.12 -12.08
CA TRP A 111 -10.73 -4.50 -11.82
C TRP A 111 -9.66 -4.98 -12.81
N PHE A 112 -8.66 -5.68 -12.30
CA PHE A 112 -7.63 -6.36 -13.07
C PHE A 112 -7.58 -7.84 -12.71
N SER A 113 -7.35 -8.70 -13.71
CA SER A 113 -6.95 -10.09 -13.46
C SER A 113 -5.59 -10.09 -12.76
N TYR A 114 -5.33 -11.05 -11.87
CA TYR A 114 -4.00 -11.24 -11.27
C TYR A 114 -2.90 -11.43 -12.31
N ASP A 115 -3.25 -11.98 -13.48
CA ASP A 115 -2.30 -12.25 -14.56
C ASP A 115 -2.06 -11.03 -15.47
N ASP A 116 -2.88 -9.97 -15.34
CA ASP A 116 -2.85 -8.75 -16.17
C ASP A 116 -2.72 -7.47 -15.33
N ILE A 117 -2.07 -7.56 -14.16
CA ILE A 117 -1.81 -6.40 -13.31
C ILE A 117 -0.87 -5.43 -14.05
N PRO A 118 -1.20 -4.12 -14.15
CA PRO A 118 -0.46 -3.17 -14.97
C PRO A 118 0.77 -2.62 -14.22
N TYR A 119 1.71 -3.49 -13.83
CA TYR A 119 2.88 -3.11 -13.00
C TYR A 119 3.69 -1.92 -13.56
N ASP A 120 3.77 -1.77 -14.89
CA ASP A 120 4.49 -0.67 -15.53
C ASP A 120 3.80 0.70 -15.32
N GLN A 121 2.54 0.71 -14.89
CA GLN A 121 1.74 1.88 -14.54
C GLN A 121 1.51 2.00 -13.01
N MET A 122 2.25 1.24 -12.21
CA MET A 122 2.14 1.20 -10.74
C MET A 122 3.39 1.79 -10.09
N TRP A 123 3.50 1.72 -8.76
CA TRP A 123 4.77 2.04 -8.11
C TRP A 123 5.80 0.94 -8.37
N ALA A 124 7.08 1.33 -8.42
CA ALA A 124 8.16 0.41 -8.78
C ALA A 124 8.30 -0.74 -7.77
N ASP A 125 7.89 -0.52 -6.52
CA ASP A 125 7.96 -1.50 -5.44
C ASP A 125 6.83 -2.54 -5.49
N ASP A 126 5.69 -2.19 -6.10
CA ASP A 126 4.48 -3.04 -6.13
C ASP A 126 4.76 -4.42 -6.71
N ARG A 127 5.70 -4.51 -7.67
CA ARG A 127 6.10 -5.78 -8.30
C ARG A 127 6.81 -6.75 -7.35
N TYR A 128 7.33 -6.28 -6.22
CA TYR A 128 7.99 -7.12 -5.23
C TYR A 128 6.98 -7.69 -4.22
N TRP A 129 6.19 -6.81 -3.58
CA TRP A 129 5.32 -7.21 -2.46
C TRP A 129 3.92 -7.66 -2.88
N LEU A 130 3.35 -7.12 -3.97
CA LEU A 130 1.98 -7.48 -4.37
C LEU A 130 1.83 -8.99 -4.69
N PRO A 131 2.79 -9.67 -5.34
CA PRO A 131 2.73 -11.12 -5.51
C PRO A 131 2.70 -11.93 -4.21
N LYS A 132 3.23 -11.39 -3.09
CA LYS A 132 3.14 -12.01 -1.76
C LYS A 132 1.72 -11.93 -1.22
N LEU A 133 1.13 -10.74 -1.29
CA LEU A 133 -0.27 -10.51 -0.92
C LEU A 133 -1.21 -11.45 -1.69
N LEU A 134 -1.05 -11.57 -3.01
CA LEU A 134 -1.89 -12.43 -3.85
C LEU A 134 -1.71 -13.94 -3.58
N LYS A 135 -0.61 -14.34 -2.92
CA LYS A 135 -0.35 -15.71 -2.45
C LYS A 135 -0.76 -15.91 -0.99
N SER A 136 -1.40 -14.91 -0.38
CA SER A 136 -1.73 -14.91 1.05
C SER A 136 -0.51 -15.09 1.96
N GLU A 137 0.65 -14.57 1.54
CA GLU A 137 1.85 -14.48 2.36
C GLU A 137 1.89 -13.12 3.07
N LEU A 138 2.23 -13.12 4.37
CA LEU A 138 2.45 -11.91 5.15
C LEU A 138 3.87 -11.39 4.93
N PHE A 139 4.06 -10.07 4.91
CA PHE A 139 5.37 -9.50 4.56
C PHE A 139 5.76 -8.23 5.31
N LEU A 140 7.07 -7.98 5.35
CA LEU A 140 7.69 -6.70 5.66
C LEU A 140 8.55 -6.28 4.47
N GLY A 141 8.24 -5.13 3.88
CA GLY A 141 9.00 -4.52 2.80
C GLY A 141 9.81 -3.32 3.29
N GLU A 142 11.04 -3.20 2.81
CA GLU A 142 11.90 -2.04 2.97
C GLU A 142 12.30 -1.57 1.56
N TYR A 143 12.07 -0.30 1.24
CA TYR A 143 12.42 0.26 -0.07
C TYR A 143 13.09 1.62 0.11
N HIS A 144 14.28 1.76 -0.45
CA HIS A 144 14.99 3.03 -0.53
C HIS A 144 14.91 3.58 -1.96
N PHE A 145 14.27 4.73 -2.11
CA PHE A 145 14.11 5.41 -3.37
C PHE A 145 15.14 6.53 -3.55
N ALA A 146 15.54 6.76 -4.79
CA ALA A 146 16.26 7.95 -5.19
C ALA A 146 15.39 9.21 -5.00
N GLN A 147 16.02 10.37 -5.06
CA GLN A 147 15.33 11.66 -4.93
C GLN A 147 14.20 11.87 -5.97
N ASP A 148 14.25 11.15 -7.11
CA ASP A 148 13.24 11.19 -8.16
C ASP A 148 11.91 10.48 -7.79
N GLN A 149 11.86 9.78 -6.65
CA GLN A 149 10.72 9.02 -6.14
C GLN A 149 10.21 7.93 -7.11
N LYS A 150 11.08 7.48 -8.02
CA LYS A 150 10.78 6.47 -9.04
C LYS A 150 11.79 5.34 -9.03
N THR A 151 13.06 5.68 -8.89
CA THR A 151 14.16 4.71 -8.94
C THR A 151 14.35 4.10 -7.56
N ILE A 152 14.25 2.77 -7.46
CA ILE A 152 14.61 2.03 -6.24
C ILE A 152 16.12 1.83 -6.26
N LEU A 153 16.79 2.29 -5.21
CA LEU A 153 18.23 2.15 -4.99
C LEU A 153 18.57 0.89 -4.20
N SER A 154 17.69 0.49 -3.28
CA SER A 154 17.77 -0.79 -2.58
C SER A 154 16.41 -1.23 -2.08
N GLU A 155 16.20 -2.54 -2.08
CA GLU A 155 14.97 -3.16 -1.60
C GLU A 155 15.26 -4.39 -0.75
N ARG A 156 14.36 -4.68 0.18
CA ARG A 156 14.33 -5.94 0.90
C ARG A 156 12.89 -6.31 1.21
N LEU A 157 12.56 -7.56 0.94
CA LEU A 157 11.25 -8.12 1.23
C LEU A 157 11.41 -9.38 2.07
N THR A 158 10.75 -9.41 3.22
CA THR A 158 10.80 -10.53 4.16
C THR A 158 9.40 -11.10 4.35
N THR A 159 9.21 -12.40 4.10
CA THR A 159 7.99 -13.10 4.51
C THR A 159 8.00 -13.29 6.03
N VAL A 160 6.88 -13.02 6.69
CA VAL A 160 6.71 -13.15 8.13
C VAL A 160 5.55 -14.10 8.46
N VAL A 161 5.47 -14.57 9.71
CA VAL A 161 4.34 -15.38 10.20
C VAL A 161 3.27 -14.53 10.86
N GLU A 162 3.59 -13.30 11.23
CA GLU A 162 2.70 -12.31 11.85
C GLU A 162 3.19 -10.91 11.45
N VAL A 163 2.26 -10.01 11.15
CA VAL A 163 2.57 -8.62 10.82
C VAL A 163 2.57 -7.82 12.14
N PRO A 164 3.67 -7.16 12.51
CA PRO A 164 3.72 -6.35 13.73
C PRO A 164 2.75 -5.16 13.64
N ASP A 165 2.43 -4.53 14.77
CA ASP A 165 1.60 -3.32 14.80
C ASP A 165 2.24 -2.18 14.01
N GLU A 166 3.55 -2.04 14.11
CA GLU A 166 4.35 -1.02 13.44
C GLU A 166 5.73 -1.57 13.02
N PHE A 167 6.42 -0.88 12.12
CA PHE A 167 7.78 -1.23 11.72
C PHE A 167 8.79 -0.83 12.79
N ASP A 168 9.59 -1.80 13.25
CA ASP A 168 10.69 -1.57 14.19
C ASP A 168 11.94 -1.08 13.44
N LEU A 169 12.20 0.22 13.52
CA LEU A 169 13.35 0.84 12.84
C LEU A 169 14.71 0.26 13.30
N SER A 170 14.80 -0.31 14.51
CA SER A 170 16.03 -0.95 14.98
C SER A 170 16.34 -2.28 14.28
N LYS A 171 15.32 -2.89 13.66
CA LYS A 171 15.42 -4.12 12.87
C LYS A 171 15.53 -3.86 11.36
N ARG A 172 15.57 -2.59 10.95
CA ARG A 172 15.83 -2.20 9.56
C ARG A 172 17.21 -2.71 9.14
N THR A 173 17.31 -3.21 7.92
CA THR A 173 18.55 -3.85 7.42
C THR A 173 19.09 -3.25 6.13
N LEU A 174 18.32 -2.37 5.48
CA LEU A 174 18.79 -1.52 4.39
C LEU A 174 19.60 -0.31 4.86
#